data_AF-A0A7S2SB08-F1
#
_entry.id   AF-A0A7S2SB08-F1
#
_cell.length_a   1.000
_cell.length_b   1.000
_cell.length_c   1.000
_cell.angle_alpha   90.00
_cell.angle_beta   90.00
_cell.angle_gamma   90.00
#
_symmetry.space_group_name_H-M   'P 1'
#
loop_
_entity.id
_entity.type
_entity.pdbx_description
1 polymer ?
#
loop_
_entity_poly.entity_id
_entity_poly.type
_entity_poly.pdbx_seq_one_letter_code
_entity_poly.pdbx_strand_id
1 'polypeptide(L)'
;DDMKLTFGGLKQFLAERVPFVFTVTNRDWDEIRDTKDRTFWVEVNKDSTEALVQEADNTKFSEHEKIFWSEYQAGNWTVSNTEQPYYHTEENIVSAGKDVDGGDERNITASEEAFELPPELKLDYSTYTVVQLKEVCRERKLPISGTKAILLQRIEEDVDIHTKVLHQMFEEKKNEEKKNEQKFTNQQHQRIRMDMTRSKMGSRLISKTNNASNNNNKSTSSKSTPTSSNRQSTVNNRQQTNVKPAITRHLEDMIKEYLEASGGQAGSRDVGRYLAANRVSGVASSNGKKQMTALQELKDNYGSLAHFIGCRNDVFVRIRDTSQIKQDDYGFPITLKK
;
A
#
# COMPACT_ATOMS: atom_id res chain seq x y z
N ASP A 1 -12.39 -6.75 -5.24
CA ASP A 1 -12.45 -5.38 -4.69
C ASP A 1 -13.67 -5.10 -3.81
N ASP A 2 -14.79 -5.79 -4.01
CA ASP A 2 -16.03 -5.58 -3.25
C ASP A 2 -15.85 -5.59 -1.72
N MET A 3 -15.09 -6.56 -1.18
CA MET A 3 -14.82 -6.64 0.28
C MET A 3 -14.09 -5.39 0.82
N LYS A 4 -13.18 -4.80 0.04
CA LYS A 4 -12.51 -3.54 0.44
C LYS A 4 -13.48 -2.37 0.39
N LEU A 5 -14.39 -2.36 -0.56
CA LEU A 5 -15.38 -1.30 -0.75
C LEU A 5 -16.44 -1.30 0.36
N THR A 6 -16.95 -2.49 0.71
CA THR A 6 -18.05 -2.64 1.68
C THR A 6 -17.58 -2.61 3.12
N PHE A 7 -16.44 -3.25 3.43
CA PHE A 7 -15.98 -3.45 4.80
C PHE A 7 -14.72 -2.68 5.13
N GLY A 8 -14.14 -1.91 4.19
CA GLY A 8 -12.91 -1.16 4.45
C GLY A 8 -11.65 -2.02 4.55
N GLY A 9 -11.73 -3.31 4.21
CA GLY A 9 -10.61 -4.25 4.13
C GLY A 9 -10.82 -5.54 4.93
N LEU A 10 -9.96 -6.53 4.68
CA LEU A 10 -10.04 -7.87 5.27
C LEU A 10 -10.00 -7.83 6.81
N LYS A 11 -9.12 -7.02 7.38
CA LYS A 11 -8.98 -6.88 8.84
C LYS A 11 -10.28 -6.43 9.51
N GLN A 12 -10.91 -5.40 8.95
CA GLN A 12 -12.14 -4.83 9.48
C GLN A 12 -13.29 -5.83 9.32
N PHE A 13 -13.36 -6.53 8.19
CA PHE A 13 -14.32 -7.60 7.96
C PHE A 13 -14.21 -8.70 9.02
N LEU A 14 -13.00 -9.23 9.26
CA LEU A 14 -12.77 -10.27 10.25
C LEU A 14 -13.13 -9.79 11.67
N ALA A 15 -12.78 -8.56 12.01
CA ALA A 15 -13.07 -7.99 13.33
C ALA A 15 -14.56 -7.67 13.56
N GLU A 16 -15.30 -7.26 12.53
CA GLU A 16 -16.71 -6.83 12.68
C GLU A 16 -17.71 -7.95 12.44
N ARG A 17 -17.49 -8.77 11.42
CA ARG A 17 -18.50 -9.76 10.98
C ARG A 17 -18.34 -11.10 11.65
N VAL A 18 -17.13 -11.42 12.07
CA VAL A 18 -16.83 -12.76 12.59
C VAL A 18 -15.99 -12.71 13.88
N PRO A 19 -16.31 -11.83 14.85
CA PRO A 19 -15.50 -11.65 16.06
C PRO A 19 -15.48 -12.89 16.97
N PHE A 20 -16.48 -13.76 16.84
CA PHE A 20 -16.58 -14.99 17.61
C PHE A 20 -15.72 -16.11 17.02
N VAL A 21 -15.42 -16.06 15.72
CA VAL A 21 -14.59 -17.07 15.05
C VAL A 21 -13.13 -16.71 15.05
N PHE A 22 -12.82 -15.47 14.66
CA PHE A 22 -11.45 -15.03 14.46
C PHE A 22 -11.10 -13.95 15.47
N THR A 23 -9.96 -14.14 16.13
CA THR A 23 -9.29 -13.09 16.90
C THR A 23 -8.22 -12.48 16.03
N VAL A 24 -8.36 -11.18 15.75
CA VAL A 24 -7.41 -10.42 14.94
C VAL A 24 -6.51 -9.62 15.88
N THR A 25 -5.24 -10.00 15.98
CA THR A 25 -4.23 -9.28 16.78
C THR A 25 -3.30 -8.48 15.89
N ASN A 26 -2.99 -7.26 16.32
CA ASN A 26 -1.93 -6.50 15.67
C ASN A 26 -0.60 -7.14 16.03
N ARG A 27 0.31 -7.20 15.05
CA ARG A 27 1.70 -7.53 15.35
C ARG A 27 2.26 -6.47 16.30
N ASP A 28 3.01 -6.91 17.30
CA ASP A 28 3.67 -6.00 18.23
C ASP A 28 4.60 -5.05 17.44
N TRP A 29 4.53 -3.77 17.80
CA TRP A 29 5.19 -2.68 17.09
C TRP A 29 6.71 -2.81 17.06
N ASP A 30 7.29 -3.59 17.98
CA ASP A 30 8.73 -3.87 18.06
C ASP A 30 9.24 -4.75 16.90
N GLU A 31 8.37 -5.51 16.22
CA GLU A 31 8.76 -6.39 15.11
C GLU A 31 8.55 -5.78 13.72
N ILE A 32 7.88 -4.63 13.63
CA ILE A 32 7.49 -4.04 12.36
C ILE A 32 8.65 -3.21 11.78
N ARG A 33 9.35 -3.77 10.79
CA ARG A 33 10.47 -3.08 10.10
C ARG A 33 10.03 -1.94 9.18
N ASP A 34 8.78 -1.94 8.70
CA ASP A 34 8.26 -0.90 7.81
C ASP A 34 6.89 -0.37 8.28
N THR A 35 6.77 0.95 8.42
CA THR A 35 5.51 1.67 8.66
C THR A 35 4.38 1.40 7.67
N LYS A 36 4.70 0.89 6.49
CA LYS A 36 3.72 0.49 5.48
C LYS A 36 3.21 -0.93 5.68
N ASP A 37 3.87 -1.71 6.51
CA ASP A 37 3.46 -3.06 6.82
C ASP A 37 2.15 -3.01 7.62
N ARG A 38 1.08 -3.50 6.99
CA ARG A 38 -0.26 -3.60 7.57
C ARG A 38 -0.60 -5.06 7.90
N THR A 39 0.42 -5.89 8.11
CA THR A 39 0.22 -7.27 8.55
C THR A 39 -0.42 -7.32 9.93
N PHE A 40 -1.23 -8.34 10.13
CA PHE A 40 -1.91 -8.67 11.37
C PHE A 40 -2.00 -10.18 11.47
N TRP A 41 -2.06 -10.68 12.69
CA TRP A 41 -2.27 -12.10 12.94
C TRP A 41 -3.76 -12.37 13.06
N VAL A 42 -4.17 -13.53 12.54
CA VAL A 42 -5.54 -14.03 12.64
C VAL A 42 -5.45 -15.39 13.31
N GLU A 43 -6.03 -15.49 14.50
CA GLU A 43 -6.13 -16.73 15.25
C GLU A 43 -7.59 -17.20 15.23
N VAL A 44 -7.81 -18.49 15.06
CA VAL A 44 -9.14 -19.10 15.19
C VAL A 44 -9.39 -19.34 16.67
N ASN A 45 -10.49 -18.82 17.21
CA ASN A 45 -10.87 -19.06 18.60
C ASN A 45 -11.13 -20.54 18.83
N LYS A 46 -10.61 -21.11 19.92
CA LYS A 46 -10.80 -22.54 20.23
C LYS A 46 -12.29 -22.90 20.39
N ASP A 47 -13.07 -21.97 20.92
CA ASP A 47 -14.52 -22.11 21.13
C ASP A 47 -15.33 -21.88 19.83
N SER A 48 -14.69 -21.40 18.76
CA SER A 48 -15.39 -21.09 17.51
C SER A 48 -15.84 -22.31 16.74
N THR A 49 -15.24 -23.47 16.99
CA THR A 49 -15.55 -24.71 16.28
C THR A 49 -17.03 -25.04 16.44
N GLU A 50 -17.58 -24.91 17.65
CA GLU A 50 -18.99 -25.18 17.93
C GLU A 50 -19.91 -24.13 17.30
N ALA A 51 -19.53 -22.85 17.36
CA ALA A 51 -20.28 -21.76 16.75
C ALA A 51 -20.33 -21.86 15.22
N LEU A 52 -19.22 -22.25 14.59
CA LEU A 52 -19.14 -22.49 13.14
C LEU A 52 -20.02 -23.67 12.71
N VAL A 53 -20.06 -24.75 13.49
CA VAL A 53 -20.95 -25.89 13.23
C VAL A 53 -22.41 -25.46 13.33
N GLN A 54 -22.79 -24.71 14.38
CA GLN A 54 -24.16 -24.21 14.52
C GLN A 54 -24.55 -23.25 13.39
N GLU A 55 -23.66 -22.37 12.95
CA GLU A 55 -23.96 -21.45 11.85
C GLU A 55 -24.04 -22.17 10.50
N ALA A 56 -23.17 -23.15 10.27
CA ALA A 56 -23.24 -24.02 9.10
C ALA A 56 -24.58 -24.76 9.03
N ASP A 57 -25.05 -25.33 10.15
CA ASP A 57 -26.35 -26.00 10.21
C ASP A 57 -27.54 -25.05 9.90
N ASN A 58 -27.37 -23.76 10.19
CA ASN A 58 -28.37 -22.72 9.91
C ASN A 58 -28.33 -22.20 8.46
N THR A 59 -27.21 -22.37 7.76
CA THR A 59 -27.06 -21.91 6.38
C THR A 59 -27.60 -22.91 5.35
N LYS A 60 -28.33 -22.39 4.36
CA LYS A 60 -28.78 -23.20 3.21
C LYS A 60 -27.63 -23.36 2.22
N PHE A 61 -26.84 -24.41 2.40
CA PHE A 61 -25.83 -24.82 1.44
C PHE A 61 -26.42 -25.29 0.11
N SER A 62 -25.73 -24.97 -0.97
CA SER A 62 -25.91 -25.62 -2.28
C SER A 62 -25.53 -27.12 -2.20
N GLU A 63 -25.94 -27.92 -3.20
CA GLU A 63 -25.60 -29.36 -3.21
C GLU A 63 -24.09 -29.61 -3.18
N HIS A 64 -23.31 -28.79 -3.90
CA HIS A 64 -21.84 -28.89 -3.90
C HIS A 64 -21.23 -28.55 -2.54
N GLU A 65 -21.73 -27.51 -1.86
CA GLU A 65 -21.26 -27.13 -0.52
C GLU A 65 -21.63 -28.19 0.53
N LYS A 66 -22.78 -28.86 0.40
CA LYS A 66 -23.16 -29.97 1.29
C LYS A 66 -22.21 -31.16 1.15
N ILE A 67 -21.81 -31.50 -0.07
CA ILE A 67 -20.83 -32.56 -0.32
C ILE A 67 -19.52 -32.20 0.35
N PHE A 68 -18.99 -31.00 0.07
CA PHE A 68 -17.77 -30.49 0.69
C PHE A 68 -17.83 -30.52 2.22
N TRP A 69 -18.94 -30.04 2.81
CA TRP A 69 -19.12 -30.01 4.26
C TRP A 69 -19.16 -31.41 4.88
N SER A 70 -19.80 -32.36 4.21
CA SER A 70 -19.84 -33.77 4.67
C SER A 70 -18.46 -34.43 4.63
N GLU A 71 -17.66 -34.14 3.61
CA GLU A 71 -16.28 -34.63 3.49
C GLU A 71 -15.36 -33.99 4.53
N TYR A 72 -15.56 -32.70 4.82
CA TYR A 72 -14.86 -31.98 5.88
C TYR A 72 -15.16 -32.55 7.26
N GLN A 73 -16.44 -32.76 7.60
CA GLN A 73 -16.85 -33.35 8.89
C GLN A 73 -16.37 -34.78 9.08
N ALA A 74 -16.29 -35.56 7.99
CA ALA A 74 -15.79 -36.93 8.04
C ALA A 74 -14.28 -37.02 8.30
N GLY A 75 -13.55 -35.90 8.31
CA GLY A 75 -12.09 -35.89 8.39
C GLY A 75 -11.41 -36.51 7.17
N ASN A 76 -12.17 -36.74 6.10
CA ASN A 76 -11.70 -37.31 4.83
C ASN A 76 -11.04 -36.24 3.94
N TRP A 77 -11.04 -34.98 4.36
CA TRP A 77 -10.21 -33.94 3.78
C TRP A 77 -8.74 -34.15 4.16
N THR A 78 -8.12 -35.21 3.64
CA THR A 78 -6.67 -35.30 3.58
C THR A 78 -6.21 -34.34 2.47
N VAL A 79 -5.35 -33.39 2.83
CA VAL A 79 -4.64 -32.47 1.91
C VAL A 79 -3.67 -33.29 1.05
N SER A 80 -4.22 -34.16 0.24
CA SER A 80 -3.51 -35.16 -0.53
C SER A 80 -4.26 -35.34 -1.85
N ASN A 81 -4.22 -34.33 -2.74
CA ASN A 81 -3.67 -34.57 -4.08
C ASN A 81 -3.70 -33.43 -5.10
N THR A 82 -4.20 -32.22 -4.85
CA THR A 82 -4.09 -31.19 -5.92
C THR A 82 -3.75 -29.77 -5.52
N GLU A 83 -3.77 -29.38 -4.25
CA GLU A 83 -3.38 -28.03 -3.87
C GLU A 83 -2.51 -28.12 -2.62
N GLN A 84 -1.28 -27.60 -2.74
CA GLN A 84 -0.45 -27.40 -1.56
C GLN A 84 -1.26 -26.58 -0.57
N PRO A 85 -1.21 -26.90 0.74
CA PRO A 85 -1.77 -26.02 1.76
C PRO A 85 -1.25 -24.59 1.49
N TYR A 86 -2.18 -23.66 1.30
CA TYR A 86 -1.96 -22.27 0.94
C TYR A 86 -1.24 -21.57 2.11
N TYR A 87 0.08 -21.77 2.24
CA TYR A 87 0.94 -21.11 3.22
C TYR A 87 1.28 -19.69 2.70
N HIS A 88 0.60 -18.65 3.20
CA HIS A 88 0.90 -17.27 2.79
C HIS A 88 1.96 -16.56 3.63
N THR A 89 2.45 -17.17 4.70
CA THR A 89 3.29 -16.44 5.65
C THR A 89 4.19 -17.36 6.44
N GLU A 90 5.10 -18.08 5.79
CA GLU A 90 6.36 -18.48 6.43
C GLU A 90 7.45 -18.54 5.38
N GLU A 91 8.02 -17.41 5.00
CA GLU A 91 9.44 -17.40 4.60
C GLU A 91 10.04 -16.00 4.73
N ASN A 92 11.19 -15.97 5.41
CA ASN A 92 12.16 -14.88 5.52
C ASN A 92 12.07 -13.89 6.70
N ILE A 93 11.94 -14.41 7.93
CA ILE A 93 12.64 -13.80 9.08
C ILE A 93 14.01 -14.46 9.19
N VAL A 94 15.01 -13.90 8.50
CA VAL A 94 16.42 -14.22 8.78
C VAL A 94 16.73 -13.70 10.17
N SER A 95 16.76 -14.62 11.13
CA SER A 95 17.46 -14.44 12.41
C SER A 95 18.93 -14.18 12.12
N ALA A 96 19.34 -12.92 12.22
CA ALA A 96 20.73 -12.54 12.21
C ALA A 96 21.39 -13.04 13.50
N GLY A 97 22.26 -14.04 13.40
CA GLY A 97 23.18 -14.38 14.48
C GLY A 97 23.61 -15.84 14.59
N LYS A 98 24.20 -16.41 13.55
CA LYS A 98 25.30 -17.39 13.73
C LYS A 98 26.00 -17.67 12.41
N ASP A 99 27.29 -17.37 12.39
CA ASP A 99 28.22 -17.72 11.32
C ASP A 99 28.27 -19.24 11.16
N VAL A 100 27.67 -19.75 10.08
CA VAL A 100 27.95 -21.10 9.58
C VAL A 100 28.27 -20.97 8.10
N ASP A 101 29.51 -21.30 7.81
CA ASP A 101 30.15 -21.39 6.51
C ASP A 101 29.62 -22.63 5.75
N GLY A 102 29.40 -22.46 4.44
CA GLY A 102 29.37 -23.57 3.48
C GLY A 102 28.01 -24.02 2.93
N GLY A 103 27.88 -23.90 1.61
CA GLY A 103 27.18 -24.90 0.78
C GLY A 103 25.82 -24.52 0.20
N ASP A 104 25.82 -24.23 -1.10
CA ASP A 104 24.82 -24.64 -2.12
C ASP A 104 23.33 -24.76 -1.75
N GLU A 105 22.50 -23.88 -2.34
CA GLU A 105 21.54 -24.22 -3.42
C GLU A 105 20.57 -23.05 -3.62
N ARG A 106 20.65 -22.40 -4.79
CA ARG A 106 19.69 -21.38 -5.23
C ARG A 106 18.50 -22.09 -5.87
N ASN A 107 17.47 -22.41 -5.10
CA ASN A 107 16.14 -22.67 -5.66
C ASN A 107 15.25 -21.45 -5.37
N ILE A 108 15.26 -20.50 -6.30
CA ILE A 108 14.37 -19.33 -6.29
C ILE A 108 13.03 -19.84 -6.82
N THR A 109 12.14 -20.21 -5.92
CA THR A 109 10.74 -20.49 -6.24
C THR A 109 10.11 -19.17 -6.70
N ALA A 110 10.11 -18.98 -8.02
CA ALA A 110 9.43 -17.86 -8.65
C ALA A 110 7.95 -17.99 -8.30
N SER A 111 7.40 -16.95 -7.66
CA SER A 111 5.97 -16.77 -7.54
C SER A 111 5.38 -16.79 -8.94
N GLU A 112 4.77 -17.90 -9.32
CA GLU A 112 3.88 -17.98 -10.46
C GLU A 112 2.67 -17.11 -10.12
N GLU A 113 2.76 -15.81 -10.43
CA GLU A 113 1.56 -15.00 -10.64
C GLU A 113 0.70 -15.78 -11.63
N ALA A 114 -0.38 -16.37 -11.13
CA ALA A 114 -1.26 -17.23 -11.90
C ALA A 114 -1.72 -16.46 -13.13
N PHE A 115 -1.16 -16.82 -14.27
CA PHE A 115 -1.50 -16.23 -15.55
C PHE A 115 -2.95 -16.59 -15.85
N GLU A 116 -3.86 -15.65 -15.59
CA GLU A 116 -5.29 -15.89 -15.73
C GLU A 116 -5.63 -15.90 -17.23
N LEU A 117 -5.60 -17.10 -17.81
CA LEU A 117 -6.00 -17.34 -19.19
C LEU A 117 -7.40 -16.75 -19.43
N PRO A 118 -7.61 -16.04 -20.57
CA PRO A 118 -8.92 -15.56 -20.97
C PRO A 118 -9.99 -16.65 -20.83
N PRO A 119 -11.19 -16.31 -20.33
CA PRO A 119 -12.23 -17.30 -20.05
C PRO A 119 -12.55 -18.14 -21.29
N GLU A 120 -12.48 -17.55 -22.49
CA GLU A 120 -12.71 -18.21 -23.78
C GLU A 120 -11.79 -19.40 -24.08
N LEU A 121 -10.60 -19.45 -23.48
CA LEU A 121 -9.65 -20.56 -23.65
C LEU A 121 -9.83 -21.68 -22.62
N LYS A 122 -10.65 -21.47 -21.58
CA LYS A 122 -10.91 -22.45 -20.51
C LYS A 122 -12.22 -23.23 -20.70
N LEU A 123 -13.00 -22.95 -21.74
CA LEU A 123 -14.28 -23.65 -21.95
C LEU A 123 -14.06 -25.09 -22.40
N ASP A 124 -14.82 -26.02 -21.81
CA ASP A 124 -14.92 -27.39 -22.30
C ASP A 124 -15.90 -27.48 -23.48
N TYR A 125 -15.34 -27.65 -24.68
CA TYR A 125 -16.10 -27.76 -25.93
C TYR A 125 -16.75 -29.14 -26.13
N SER A 126 -16.48 -30.14 -25.27
CA SER A 126 -17.02 -31.50 -25.41
C SER A 126 -18.56 -31.54 -25.43
N THR A 127 -19.18 -30.66 -24.65
CA THR A 127 -20.63 -30.51 -24.48
C THR A 127 -21.32 -29.83 -25.66
N TYR A 128 -20.57 -29.19 -26.56
CA TYR A 128 -21.13 -28.38 -27.64
C TYR A 128 -21.72 -29.25 -28.75
N THR A 129 -22.80 -28.76 -29.36
CA THR A 129 -23.40 -29.35 -30.55
C THR A 129 -22.57 -29.04 -31.80
N VAL A 130 -22.72 -29.82 -32.87
CA VAL A 130 -21.98 -29.61 -34.14
C VAL A 130 -22.24 -28.22 -34.74
N VAL A 131 -23.45 -27.67 -34.55
CA VAL A 131 -23.79 -26.32 -35.01
C VAL A 131 -22.97 -25.27 -34.26
N GLN A 132 -22.91 -25.36 -32.94
CA GLN A 132 -22.10 -24.46 -32.08
C GLN A 132 -20.61 -24.60 -32.38
N LEU A 133 -20.09 -25.83 -32.58
CA LEU A 133 -18.69 -26.03 -32.94
C LEU A 133 -18.32 -25.39 -34.29
N LYS A 134 -19.23 -25.43 -35.28
CA LYS A 134 -19.02 -24.75 -36.57
C LYS A 134 -19.04 -23.23 -36.44
N GLU A 135 -19.82 -22.70 -35.49
CA GLU A 135 -19.84 -21.28 -35.17
C GLU A 135 -18.52 -20.84 -34.54
N VAL A 136 -18.03 -21.55 -33.53
CA VAL A 136 -16.70 -21.33 -32.93
C VAL A 136 -15.59 -21.43 -33.97
N CYS A 137 -15.61 -22.44 -34.85
CA CYS A 137 -14.64 -22.54 -35.94
C CYS A 137 -14.73 -21.33 -36.89
N ARG A 138 -15.93 -20.80 -37.18
CA ARG A 138 -16.11 -19.64 -38.06
C ARG A 138 -15.54 -18.37 -37.42
N GLU A 139 -15.80 -18.15 -36.13
CA GLU A 139 -15.28 -17.02 -35.36
C GLU A 139 -13.75 -17.03 -35.32
N ARG A 140 -13.16 -18.21 -35.11
CA ARG A 140 -11.70 -18.44 -35.10
C ARG A 140 -11.08 -18.58 -36.50
N LYS A 141 -11.87 -18.43 -37.57
CA LYS A 141 -11.45 -18.57 -38.98
C LYS A 141 -10.83 -19.95 -39.32
N LEU A 142 -11.25 -20.99 -38.61
CA LEU A 142 -10.88 -22.38 -38.85
C LEU A 142 -11.80 -23.05 -39.89
N PRO A 143 -11.34 -24.08 -40.61
CA PRO A 143 -12.18 -24.82 -41.56
C PRO A 143 -13.38 -25.50 -40.88
N ILE A 144 -14.59 -25.26 -41.39
CA ILE A 144 -15.88 -25.73 -40.81
C ILE A 144 -16.35 -27.12 -41.28
N SER A 145 -15.56 -27.83 -42.11
CA SER A 145 -15.92 -29.14 -42.67
C SER A 145 -15.39 -30.30 -41.81
N GLY A 146 -16.21 -31.33 -41.56
CA GLY A 146 -15.78 -32.53 -40.84
C GLY A 146 -16.83 -33.10 -39.89
N THR A 147 -16.49 -34.23 -39.26
CA THR A 147 -17.25 -34.83 -38.16
C THR A 147 -17.03 -34.04 -36.86
N LYS A 148 -17.87 -34.25 -35.83
CA LYS A 148 -17.75 -33.57 -34.51
C LYS A 148 -16.34 -33.69 -33.93
N ALA A 149 -15.74 -34.89 -34.00
CA ALA A 149 -14.40 -35.16 -33.49
C ALA A 149 -13.32 -34.31 -34.18
N ILE A 150 -13.40 -34.16 -35.51
CA ILE A 150 -12.44 -33.35 -36.29
C ILE A 150 -12.56 -31.86 -35.93
N LEU A 151 -13.78 -31.36 -35.69
CA LEU A 151 -13.97 -29.96 -35.29
C LEU A 151 -13.42 -29.70 -33.89
N LEU A 152 -13.64 -30.62 -32.94
CA LEU A 152 -13.10 -30.52 -31.59
C LEU A 152 -11.58 -30.51 -31.59
N GLN A 153 -10.96 -31.46 -32.30
CA GLN A 153 -9.51 -31.54 -32.42
C GLN A 153 -8.91 -30.24 -32.97
N ARG A 154 -9.52 -29.64 -34.00
CA ARG A 154 -9.05 -28.35 -34.56
C ARG A 154 -9.17 -27.19 -33.58
N ILE A 155 -10.25 -27.14 -32.81
CA ILE A 155 -10.44 -26.09 -31.79
C ILE A 155 -9.42 -26.26 -30.68
N GLU A 156 -9.16 -27.50 -30.24
CA GLU A 156 -8.16 -27.81 -29.23
C GLU A 156 -6.74 -27.44 -29.68
N GLU A 157 -6.35 -27.84 -30.90
CA GLU A 157 -5.07 -27.46 -31.50
C GLU A 157 -4.90 -25.93 -31.61
N ASP A 158 -5.96 -25.20 -31.98
CA ASP A 158 -5.96 -23.73 -32.05
C ASP A 158 -5.83 -23.08 -30.67
N VAL A 159 -6.56 -23.58 -29.66
CA VAL A 159 -6.44 -23.13 -28.26
C VAL A 159 -5.03 -23.36 -27.73
N ASP A 160 -4.42 -24.51 -28.01
CA ASP A 160 -3.06 -24.83 -27.61
C ASP A 160 -2.03 -23.88 -28.26
N ILE A 161 -2.17 -23.61 -29.56
CA ILE A 161 -1.30 -22.66 -30.27
C ILE A 161 -1.46 -21.27 -29.67
N HIS A 162 -2.69 -20.80 -29.47
CA HIS A 162 -2.96 -19.47 -28.91
C HIS A 162 -2.42 -19.33 -27.49
N THR A 163 -2.55 -20.39 -26.67
CA THR A 163 -2.00 -20.43 -25.31
C THR A 163 -0.48 -20.35 -25.30
N LYS A 164 0.20 -21.08 -26.21
CA LYS A 164 1.66 -21.00 -26.37
C LYS A 164 2.13 -19.62 -26.81
N VAL A 165 1.42 -18.99 -27.75
CA VAL A 165 1.74 -17.63 -28.21
C VAL A 165 1.58 -16.62 -27.08
N LEU A 166 0.49 -16.70 -26.31
CA LEU A 166 0.29 -15.84 -25.14
C LEU A 166 1.45 -16.04 -24.14
N HIS A 167 1.76 -17.28 -23.77
CA HIS A 167 2.85 -17.57 -22.84
C HIS A 167 4.20 -16.99 -23.31
N GLN A 168 4.50 -17.12 -24.61
CA GLN A 168 5.70 -16.52 -25.19
C GLN A 168 5.71 -14.99 -25.06
N MET A 169 4.59 -14.32 -25.36
CA MET A 169 4.48 -12.85 -25.23
C MET A 169 4.66 -12.39 -23.77
N PHE A 170 4.16 -13.15 -22.80
CA PHE A 170 4.35 -12.85 -21.38
C PHE A 170 5.81 -13.00 -20.94
N GLU A 171 6.48 -14.08 -21.36
CA GLU A 171 7.91 -14.26 -21.07
C GLU A 171 8.79 -13.20 -21.72
N GLU A 172 8.46 -12.77 -22.95
CA GLU A 172 9.15 -11.65 -23.61
C GLU A 172 8.99 -10.35 -22.81
N LYS A 173 7.76 -10.02 -22.37
CA LYS A 173 7.49 -8.83 -21.55
C LYS A 173 8.22 -8.86 -20.21
N LYS A 174 8.20 -10.00 -19.51
CA LYS A 174 8.93 -10.20 -18.25
C LYS A 174 10.43 -10.01 -18.42
N ASN A 175 10.99 -10.48 -19.55
CA ASN A 175 12.40 -10.27 -19.88
C ASN A 175 12.72 -8.80 -20.22
N GLU A 176 11.81 -8.08 -20.85
CA GLU A 176 11.94 -6.64 -21.09
C GLU A 176 11.93 -5.82 -19.79
N GLU A 177 11.02 -6.14 -18.87
CA GLU A 177 10.95 -5.51 -17.55
C GLU A 177 12.26 -5.71 -16.77
N LYS A 178 12.78 -6.94 -16.72
CA LYS A 178 14.09 -7.23 -16.12
C LYS A 178 15.24 -6.46 -16.78
N LYS A 179 15.24 -6.35 -18.12
CA LYS A 179 16.24 -5.54 -18.85
C LYS A 179 16.12 -4.06 -18.49
N ASN A 180 14.92 -3.54 -18.28
CA ASN A 180 14.69 -2.14 -17.91
C ASN A 180 15.11 -1.85 -16.46
N GLU A 181 14.81 -2.74 -15.53
CA GLU A 181 15.29 -2.65 -14.14
C GLU A 181 16.82 -2.65 -14.07
N GLN A 182 17.46 -3.55 -14.82
CA GLN A 182 18.93 -3.61 -14.89
C GLN A 182 19.55 -2.34 -15.49
N LYS A 183 18.89 -1.72 -16.48
CA LYS A 183 19.33 -0.41 -17.02
C LYS A 183 19.21 0.69 -15.97
N PHE A 184 18.12 0.70 -15.19
CA PHE A 184 17.90 1.69 -14.14
C PHE A 184 18.93 1.56 -13.01
N THR A 185 19.21 0.33 -12.55
CA THR A 185 20.23 0.10 -11.50
C THR A 185 21.62 0.50 -11.96
N ASN A 186 22.01 0.14 -13.20
CA ASN A 186 23.29 0.56 -13.78
C ASN A 186 23.42 2.09 -13.87
N GLN A 187 22.34 2.79 -14.23
CA GLN A 187 22.33 4.26 -14.27
C GLN A 187 22.49 4.89 -12.87
N GLN A 188 21.86 4.32 -11.84
CA GLN A 188 22.02 4.77 -10.45
C GLN A 188 23.47 4.58 -9.96
N HIS A 189 24.08 3.43 -10.24
CA HIS A 189 25.47 3.17 -9.88
C HIS A 189 26.44 4.15 -10.57
N GLN A 190 26.19 4.52 -11.82
CA GLN A 190 26.99 5.54 -12.53
C GLN A 190 26.86 6.92 -11.87
N ARG A 191 25.67 7.31 -11.41
CA ARG A 191 25.48 8.60 -10.70
C ARG A 191 26.23 8.63 -9.37
N ILE A 192 26.11 7.58 -8.56
CA ILE A 192 26.83 7.46 -7.28
C ILE A 192 28.36 7.54 -7.48
N ARG A 193 28.88 6.91 -8.54
CA ARG A 193 30.31 6.94 -8.87
C ARG A 193 30.80 8.34 -9.23
N MET A 194 29.99 9.15 -9.93
CA MET A 194 30.33 10.53 -10.30
C MET A 194 30.32 11.48 -9.10
N ASP A 195 29.45 11.26 -8.12
CA ASP A 195 29.40 12.09 -6.90
C ASP A 195 30.60 11.85 -5.98
N MET A 196 31.08 10.60 -5.89
CA MET A 196 32.28 10.28 -5.10
C MET A 196 33.57 10.89 -5.67
N THR A 197 33.73 10.99 -7.00
CA THR A 197 34.92 11.61 -7.60
C THR A 197 34.92 13.13 -7.44
N ARG A 198 33.73 13.76 -7.45
CA ARG A 198 33.58 15.21 -7.21
C ARG A 198 33.90 15.59 -5.76
N SER A 199 33.51 14.77 -4.79
CA SER A 199 33.83 14.98 -3.37
C SER A 199 35.34 14.89 -3.07
N LYS A 200 36.09 14.07 -3.82
CA LYS A 200 37.53 13.85 -3.61
C LYS A 200 38.41 14.97 -4.19
N MET A 201 37.92 15.73 -5.18
CA MET A 201 38.63 16.91 -5.70
C MET A 201 38.31 18.20 -4.94
N GLY A 202 37.15 18.31 -4.29
CA GLY A 202 36.78 19.50 -3.50
C GLY A 202 37.50 19.64 -2.15
N SER A 203 38.16 18.59 -1.67
CA SER A 203 38.77 18.55 -0.33
C SER A 203 40.28 18.86 -0.30
N ARG A 204 40.92 19.13 -1.44
CA ARG A 204 42.36 19.47 -1.50
C ARG A 204 42.72 20.97 -1.48
N LEU A 205 41.75 21.87 -1.34
CA LEU A 205 41.99 23.33 -1.42
C LEU A 205 41.79 24.11 -0.11
N ILE A 206 41.59 23.45 1.05
CA ILE A 206 41.41 24.16 2.33
C ILE A 206 42.36 23.58 3.40
N SER A 207 43.66 23.73 3.19
CA SER A 207 44.64 23.56 4.28
C SER A 207 45.91 24.35 3.98
N LYS A 208 45.84 25.68 4.09
CA LYS A 208 46.97 26.57 4.38
C LYS A 208 46.43 27.99 4.48
N THR A 209 46.22 28.47 5.70
CA THR A 209 46.49 29.84 6.13
C THR A 209 46.29 29.90 7.64
N ASN A 210 47.42 29.96 8.35
CA ASN A 210 47.48 30.46 9.71
C ASN A 210 47.49 31.99 9.68
N ASN A 211 47.13 32.56 10.83
CA ASN A 211 47.56 33.84 11.37
C ASN A 211 46.84 35.14 10.93
N ALA A 212 46.34 35.77 12.00
CA ALA A 212 46.47 37.17 12.35
C ALA A 212 45.30 38.12 12.06
N SER A 213 45.01 38.88 13.13
CA SER A 213 44.45 40.22 13.17
C SER A 213 42.97 40.44 12.88
N ASN A 214 42.25 40.76 13.95
CA ASN A 214 41.82 42.12 14.30
C ASN A 214 41.20 43.02 13.20
N ASN A 215 40.17 43.76 13.62
CA ASN A 215 39.50 44.93 13.03
C ASN A 215 38.32 44.76 12.05
N ASN A 216 37.17 45.27 12.53
CA ASN A 216 36.31 46.28 11.91
C ASN A 216 36.38 46.46 10.38
N ASN A 217 35.30 46.13 9.67
CA ASN A 217 34.48 47.14 8.97
C ASN A 217 33.37 46.52 8.08
N LYS A 218 32.18 47.13 8.21
CA LYS A 218 31.35 47.68 7.12
C LYS A 218 31.17 46.81 5.86
N SER A 219 30.07 46.08 5.82
CA SER A 219 29.58 45.36 4.64
C SER A 219 28.58 46.20 3.83
N THR A 220 29.02 46.64 2.65
CA THR A 220 28.17 47.11 1.55
C THR A 220 27.95 45.98 0.54
N SER A 221 26.68 45.75 0.21
CA SER A 221 26.12 45.26 -1.06
C SER A 221 27.01 44.47 -2.03
N SER A 222 26.70 43.19 -2.22
CA SER A 222 26.67 42.59 -3.56
C SER A 222 25.81 41.31 -3.62
N LYS A 223 24.69 41.51 -4.31
CA LYS A 223 23.87 40.60 -5.10
C LYS A 223 24.60 39.31 -5.55
N SER A 224 24.19 38.16 -5.02
CA SER A 224 24.25 36.90 -5.75
C SER A 224 23.16 35.95 -5.25
N THR A 225 22.33 35.52 -6.20
CA THR A 225 21.24 34.56 -6.09
C THR A 225 21.75 33.13 -5.94
N PRO A 226 21.20 32.32 -5.02
CA PRO A 226 21.22 30.88 -5.18
C PRO A 226 19.83 30.34 -5.51
N THR A 227 19.78 29.73 -6.68
CA THR A 227 18.69 28.98 -7.29
C THR A 227 18.30 27.79 -6.41
N SER A 228 17.00 27.71 -6.09
CA SER A 228 16.18 26.55 -5.71
C SER A 228 16.92 25.27 -5.28
N SER A 229 17.07 25.08 -3.96
CA SER A 229 17.30 23.76 -3.38
C SER A 229 15.96 23.04 -3.18
N ASN A 230 15.77 21.97 -3.95
CA ASN A 230 14.70 21.00 -3.82
C ASN A 230 14.97 20.16 -2.56
N ARG A 231 14.63 20.68 -1.38
CA ARG A 231 14.67 19.94 -0.11
C ARG A 231 13.43 19.07 -0.01
N GLN A 232 13.52 17.85 -0.52
CA GLN A 232 12.63 16.77 -0.09
C GLN A 232 12.97 16.45 1.36
N SER A 233 12.08 16.86 2.26
CA SER A 233 12.13 16.58 3.67
C SER A 233 11.90 15.09 3.90
N THR A 234 12.94 14.40 4.35
CA THR A 234 12.89 13.08 4.97
C THR A 234 12.01 13.20 6.22
N VAL A 235 10.75 12.75 6.13
CA VAL A 235 9.83 12.69 7.27
C VAL A 235 10.17 11.43 8.05
N ASN A 236 11.10 11.57 9.00
CA ASN A 236 11.41 10.54 9.97
C ASN A 236 10.24 10.41 10.96
N ASN A 237 9.85 9.15 11.20
CA ASN A 237 9.06 8.69 12.34
C ASN A 237 9.59 9.29 13.64
N ARG A 238 9.03 10.43 14.06
CA ARG A 238 9.18 10.91 15.42
C ARG A 238 8.15 10.19 16.27
N GLN A 239 8.65 9.31 17.14
CA GLN A 239 8.00 8.86 18.36
C GLN A 239 7.15 9.98 18.94
N GLN A 240 5.91 9.66 19.34
CA GLN A 240 4.93 10.55 19.98
C GLN A 240 5.64 11.72 20.67
N THR A 241 5.70 12.85 19.96
CA THR A 241 6.42 14.02 20.44
C THR A 241 5.72 14.43 21.72
N ASN A 242 6.50 14.71 22.76
CA ASN A 242 6.00 15.33 23.98
C ASN A 242 5.55 16.76 23.62
N VAL A 243 4.42 16.87 22.93
CA VAL A 243 3.84 18.12 22.45
C VAL A 243 3.26 18.83 23.65
N LYS A 244 3.63 20.11 23.80
CA LYS A 244 3.12 20.91 24.91
C LYS A 244 1.59 21.00 24.81
N PRO A 245 0.84 20.69 25.88
CA PRO A 245 -0.63 20.66 25.85
C PRO A 245 -1.24 22.04 25.50
N ALA A 246 -0.52 23.13 25.78
CA ALA A 246 -0.94 24.48 25.39
C ALA A 246 -1.03 24.66 23.86
N ILE A 247 -0.08 24.09 23.11
CA ILE A 247 -0.07 24.14 21.63
C ILE A 247 -1.25 23.36 21.09
N THR A 248 -1.50 22.17 21.65
CA THR A 248 -2.64 21.33 21.26
C THR A 248 -3.97 22.04 21.45
N ARG A 249 -4.18 22.67 22.61
CA ARG A 249 -5.41 23.44 22.90
C ARG A 249 -5.57 24.61 21.94
N HIS A 250 -4.50 25.37 21.68
CA HIS A 250 -4.56 26.49 20.75
C HIS A 250 -4.95 26.06 19.32
N LEU A 251 -4.33 25.00 18.80
CA LEU A 251 -4.66 24.46 17.48
C LEU A 251 -6.09 23.92 17.43
N GLU A 252 -6.53 23.26 18.51
CA GLU A 252 -7.90 22.78 18.64
C GLU A 252 -8.92 23.93 18.63
N ASP A 253 -8.69 24.98 19.41
CA ASP A 253 -9.57 26.15 19.50
C ASP A 253 -9.70 26.85 18.15
N MET A 254 -8.59 27.00 17.41
CA MET A 254 -8.62 27.59 16.07
C MET A 254 -9.39 26.75 15.05
N ILE A 255 -9.25 25.42 15.11
CA ILE A 255 -9.99 24.53 14.20
C ILE A 255 -11.47 24.53 14.57
N LYS A 256 -11.81 24.55 15.87
CA LYS A 256 -13.19 24.68 16.37
C LYS A 256 -13.83 25.98 15.89
N GLU A 257 -13.17 27.12 16.11
CA GLU A 257 -13.63 28.44 15.68
C GLU A 257 -13.95 28.44 14.17
N TYR A 258 -13.06 27.89 13.35
CA TYR A 258 -13.26 27.83 11.90
C TYR A 258 -14.41 26.90 11.50
N LEU A 259 -14.53 25.74 12.16
CA LEU A 259 -15.62 24.79 11.90
C LEU A 259 -16.97 25.39 12.30
N GLU A 260 -17.05 26.05 13.45
CA GLU A 260 -18.25 26.76 13.91
C GLU A 260 -18.65 27.86 12.93
N ALA A 261 -17.69 28.68 12.49
CA ALA A 261 -17.94 29.72 11.49
C ALA A 261 -18.35 29.17 10.12
N SER A 262 -17.95 27.94 9.78
CA SER A 262 -18.26 27.26 8.51
C SER A 262 -19.56 26.44 8.57
N GLY A 263 -20.34 26.51 9.65
CA GLY A 263 -21.58 25.75 9.80
C GLY A 263 -21.40 24.32 10.31
N GLY A 264 -20.28 24.04 10.99
CA GLY A 264 -19.97 22.78 11.67
C GLY A 264 -19.13 21.78 10.86
N GLN A 265 -18.91 22.04 9.57
CA GLN A 265 -18.13 21.18 8.69
C GLN A 265 -17.24 22.00 7.74
N ALA A 266 -16.02 21.55 7.50
CA ALA A 266 -15.14 22.16 6.51
C ALA A 266 -14.19 21.13 5.86
N GLY A 267 -13.71 21.43 4.66
CA GLY A 267 -12.66 20.66 4.01
C GLY A 267 -11.30 20.86 4.70
N SER A 268 -10.49 19.81 4.78
CA SER A 268 -9.13 19.87 5.34
C SER A 268 -8.25 20.91 4.66
N ARG A 269 -8.51 21.21 3.39
CA ARG A 269 -7.80 22.23 2.61
C ARG A 269 -8.11 23.63 3.12
N ASP A 270 -9.38 23.92 3.41
CA ASP A 270 -9.81 25.25 3.86
C ASP A 270 -9.39 25.50 5.29
N VAL A 271 -9.49 24.48 6.16
CA VAL A 271 -8.88 24.48 7.49
C VAL A 271 -7.38 24.77 7.37
N GLY A 272 -6.68 24.08 6.46
CA GLY A 272 -5.25 24.32 6.22
C GLY A 272 -4.93 25.76 5.78
N ARG A 273 -5.76 26.37 4.92
CA ARG A 273 -5.63 27.78 4.51
C ARG A 273 -5.86 28.73 5.69
N TYR A 274 -6.88 28.46 6.51
CA TYR A 274 -7.17 29.24 7.72
C TYR A 274 -6.00 29.20 8.71
N LEU A 275 -5.46 28.02 8.99
CA LEU A 275 -4.28 27.86 9.87
C LEU A 275 -3.02 28.53 9.28
N ALA A 276 -2.89 28.62 7.96
CA ALA A 276 -1.76 29.31 7.33
C ALA A 276 -1.86 30.84 7.42
N ALA A 277 -3.09 31.37 7.43
CA ALA A 277 -3.35 32.81 7.55
C ALA A 277 -3.20 33.31 8.99
N ASN A 278 -3.45 32.44 9.97
CA ASN A 278 -3.42 32.77 11.39
C ASN A 278 -2.05 32.47 12.04
N ARG A 279 -1.73 33.26 13.06
CA ARG A 279 -0.45 33.22 13.76
C ARG A 279 -0.55 32.42 15.06
N VAL A 280 0.57 31.82 15.44
CA VAL A 280 0.69 31.09 16.71
C VAL A 280 0.54 32.05 17.90
N SER A 281 -0.31 31.68 18.85
CA SER A 281 -0.45 32.36 20.12
C SER A 281 0.78 32.10 21.00
N GLY A 282 1.51 33.16 21.37
CA GLY A 282 2.35 33.13 22.58
C GLY A 282 3.86 33.07 22.40
N VAL A 283 4.40 32.98 21.18
CA VAL A 283 5.85 33.13 20.99
C VAL A 283 6.13 34.42 20.24
N ALA A 284 6.22 35.52 21.00
CA ALA A 284 6.84 36.74 20.48
C ALA A 284 8.25 36.36 20.00
N SER A 285 8.44 36.38 18.68
CA SER A 285 9.69 35.99 18.04
C SER A 285 10.78 36.99 18.46
N SER A 286 11.48 36.68 19.54
CA SER A 286 12.48 37.58 20.16
C SER A 286 13.70 37.81 19.27
N ASN A 287 13.89 37.02 18.20
CA ASN A 287 15.08 37.03 17.37
C ASN A 287 14.83 37.37 15.90
N GLY A 288 13.80 38.17 15.59
CA GLY A 288 13.52 38.61 14.21
C GLY A 288 13.27 37.46 13.22
N LYS A 289 13.09 36.23 13.72
CA LYS A 289 12.76 35.08 12.89
C LYS A 289 11.34 35.25 12.39
N LYS A 290 11.16 34.94 11.10
CA LYS A 290 9.87 34.91 10.41
C LYS A 290 8.83 34.26 11.32
N GLN A 291 7.73 34.97 11.57
CA GLN A 291 6.68 34.49 12.45
C GLN A 291 6.14 33.15 11.95
N MET A 292 5.98 32.20 12.87
CA MET A 292 5.46 30.87 12.59
C MET A 292 3.95 30.96 12.44
N THR A 293 3.40 30.35 11.39
CA THR A 293 1.96 30.21 11.19
C THR A 293 1.45 29.02 12.00
N ALA A 294 0.17 29.01 12.36
CA ALA A 294 -0.42 27.88 13.07
C ALA A 294 -0.32 26.57 12.27
N LEU A 295 -0.39 26.66 10.92
CA LEU A 295 -0.16 25.49 10.06
C LEU A 295 1.27 24.95 10.17
N GLN A 296 2.27 25.83 10.26
CA GLN A 296 3.66 25.41 10.41
C GLN A 296 3.86 24.76 11.78
N GLU A 297 3.30 25.34 12.84
CA GLU A 297 3.33 24.75 14.18
C GLU A 297 2.68 23.36 14.22
N LEU A 298 1.52 23.21 13.58
CA LEU A 298 0.84 21.93 13.47
C LEU A 298 1.72 20.89 12.76
N LYS A 299 2.37 21.27 11.64
CA LYS A 299 3.25 20.37 10.89
C LYS A 299 4.50 20.00 11.67
N ASP A 300 5.10 20.95 12.39
CA ASP A 300 6.31 20.72 13.17
C ASP A 300 6.06 19.75 14.35
N ASN A 301 4.85 19.78 14.93
CA ASN A 301 4.48 18.95 16.08
C ASN A 301 3.82 17.62 15.70
N TYR A 302 2.95 17.61 14.68
CA TYR A 302 2.09 16.47 14.31
C TYR A 302 2.35 15.93 12.89
N GLY A 303 3.21 16.58 12.10
CA GLY A 303 3.50 16.21 10.71
C GLY A 303 2.42 16.62 9.70
N SER A 304 1.15 16.32 9.98
CA SER A 304 0.03 16.65 9.09
C SER A 304 -1.27 16.92 9.83
N LEU A 305 -2.17 17.68 9.19
CA LEU A 305 -3.53 17.91 9.71
C LEU A 305 -4.30 16.59 9.87
N ALA A 306 -4.13 15.64 8.94
CA ALA A 306 -4.76 14.33 9.04
C ALA A 306 -4.32 13.57 10.30
N HIS A 307 -3.04 13.63 10.63
CA HIS A 307 -2.51 13.00 11.84
C HIS A 307 -3.02 13.70 13.10
N PHE A 308 -3.02 15.05 13.14
CA PHE A 308 -3.57 15.83 14.25
C PHE A 308 -5.04 15.47 14.53
N ILE A 309 -5.88 15.44 13.49
CA ILE A 309 -7.29 15.06 13.61
C ILE A 309 -7.45 13.61 14.08
N GLY A 310 -6.57 12.70 13.64
CA GLY A 310 -6.53 11.32 14.13
C GLY A 310 -6.18 11.21 15.61
N CYS A 311 -5.25 12.05 16.10
CA CYS A 311 -4.89 12.13 17.51
C CYS A 311 -5.97 12.79 18.38
N ARG A 312 -6.81 13.65 17.81
CA ARG A 312 -7.93 14.34 18.49
C ARG A 312 -9.28 13.81 18.02
N ASN A 313 -9.41 12.49 17.92
CA ASN A 313 -10.65 11.78 17.54
C ASN A 313 -11.78 11.88 18.58
N ASP A 314 -11.46 12.41 19.76
CA ASP A 314 -12.39 12.80 20.82
C ASP A 314 -13.15 14.07 20.45
N VAL A 315 -12.54 14.97 19.67
CA VAL A 315 -13.10 16.29 19.33
C VAL A 315 -13.53 16.39 17.87
N PHE A 316 -12.74 15.82 16.97
CA PHE A 316 -12.95 15.94 15.53
C PHE A 316 -13.25 14.58 14.90
N VAL A 317 -14.13 14.59 13.90
CA VAL A 317 -14.45 13.41 13.10
C VAL A 317 -14.13 13.68 11.64
N ARG A 318 -13.42 12.74 11.02
CA ARG A 318 -13.21 12.71 9.58
C ARG A 318 -14.36 11.96 8.93
N ILE A 319 -15.16 12.63 8.09
CA ILE A 319 -16.24 11.96 7.35
C ILE A 319 -15.59 11.12 6.25
N ARG A 320 -15.85 9.82 6.26
CA ARG A 320 -15.33 8.89 5.24
C ARG A 320 -16.21 8.85 3.99
N ASP A 321 -17.45 9.28 4.12
CA ASP A 321 -18.43 9.26 3.05
C ASP A 321 -18.21 10.47 2.12
N THR A 322 -17.40 10.25 1.08
CA THR A 322 -17.06 11.28 0.08
C THR A 322 -18.11 11.41 -1.01
N SER A 323 -19.24 10.69 -0.91
CA SER A 323 -20.30 10.66 -1.92
C SER A 323 -20.91 12.03 -2.25
N GLN A 324 -20.76 13.03 -1.36
CA GLN A 324 -21.26 14.39 -1.57
C GLN A 324 -20.19 15.44 -1.90
N ILE A 325 -18.91 15.07 -2.01
CA ILE A 325 -17.84 16.04 -2.25
C ILE A 325 -17.71 16.28 -3.75
N LYS A 326 -17.83 17.55 -4.16
CA LYS A 326 -17.57 17.96 -5.55
C LYS A 326 -16.15 17.57 -5.92
N GLN A 327 -16.00 16.98 -7.11
CA GLN A 327 -14.80 16.28 -7.59
C GLN A 327 -13.49 17.11 -7.57
N ASP A 328 -13.59 18.44 -7.44
CA ASP A 328 -12.44 19.36 -7.46
C ASP A 328 -11.82 19.64 -6.08
N ASP A 329 -12.46 19.20 -4.99
CA ASP A 329 -11.97 19.42 -3.64
C ASP A 329 -11.10 18.26 -3.16
N TYR A 330 -9.79 18.36 -3.41
CA TYR A 330 -8.75 17.42 -2.93
C TYR A 330 -8.56 17.37 -1.39
N GLY A 331 -9.58 17.74 -0.61
CA GLY A 331 -9.56 17.71 0.86
C GLY A 331 -10.41 16.57 1.42
N PHE A 332 -10.14 16.18 2.66
CA PHE A 332 -11.07 15.34 3.42
C PHE A 332 -11.96 16.23 4.30
N PRO A 333 -13.26 15.93 4.41
CA PRO A 333 -14.18 16.71 5.24
C PRO A 333 -13.90 16.43 6.73
N ILE A 334 -13.95 17.49 7.52
CA ILE A 334 -13.76 17.50 8.97
C ILE A 334 -15.01 18.13 9.59
N THR A 335 -15.50 17.51 10.66
CA THR A 335 -16.66 17.97 11.43
C THR A 335 -16.35 17.86 12.92
N LEU A 336 -17.00 18.69 13.72
CA LEU A 336 -16.99 18.54 15.16
C LEU A 336 -17.75 17.26 15.57
N LYS A 337 -17.23 16.57 16.57
CA LYS A 337 -17.95 15.49 17.22
C LYS A 337 -19.01 16.13 18.13
N LYS A 338 -20.28 15.81 17.88
CA LYS A 338 -21.38 16.28 18.73
C LYS A 338 -21.45 15.52 20.04
#